data_AF-D5ELU3-F1
#
_entry.id   AF-D5ELU3-F1
#
_cell.length_a   1.000
_cell.length_b   1.000
_cell.length_c   1.000
_cell.angle_alpha   90.00
_cell.angle_beta   90.00
_cell.angle_gamma   90.00
#
_symmetry.space_group_name_H-M   'P 1'
#
loop_
_entity.id
_entity.type
_entity.pdbx_description
1 polymer ?
#
loop_
_entity_poly.entity_id
_entity_poly.type
_entity_poly.pdbx_seq_one_letter_code
_entity_poly.pdbx_strand_id
1 'polypeptide(L)'
;MFPAPELKDVVYDPNLPVIDREQFEMLVMPDEGDEGLELIRDIFGIFTREGDDKLEQLDAVCAANDLTELRKLVHFIAGSAGNLGLSRLCAFYRAIEHAIDNEQVRDVSGFADAVRSEYALACEAYKAELLS
;
A
#
# COMPACT_ATOMS: atom_id res chain seq x y z
N MET A 1 2.50 0.06 -17.59
CA MET A 1 3.10 0.79 -16.44
C MET A 1 2.08 1.84 -16.05
N PHE A 2 1.34 1.65 -14.96
CA PHE A 2 0.49 2.73 -14.46
C PHE A 2 1.39 3.76 -13.76
N PRO A 3 1.15 5.06 -13.98
CA PRO A 3 1.94 6.10 -13.35
C PRO A 3 1.74 6.08 -11.82
N ALA A 4 2.79 6.40 -11.08
CA ALA A 4 2.70 6.59 -9.63
C ALA A 4 1.71 7.74 -9.35
N PRO A 5 0.75 7.61 -8.41
CA PRO A 5 -0.25 8.65 -8.20
C PRO A 5 0.34 9.94 -7.65
N GLU A 6 -0.22 11.07 -8.08
CA GLU A 6 0.12 12.39 -7.54
C GLU A 6 -1.01 12.88 -6.65
N LEU A 7 -0.65 13.31 -5.44
CA LEU A 7 -1.58 13.93 -4.49
C LEU A 7 -1.04 15.30 -4.10
N LYS A 8 -1.93 16.29 -4.05
CA LYS A 8 -1.58 17.64 -3.64
C LYS A 8 -1.02 17.61 -2.21
N ASP A 9 0.11 18.30 -2.00
CA ASP A 9 0.79 18.45 -0.71
C ASP A 9 1.29 17.14 -0.07
N VAL A 10 1.28 16.03 -0.82
CA VAL A 10 1.84 14.73 -0.41
C VAL A 10 3.08 14.45 -1.26
N VAL A 11 4.23 14.30 -0.61
CA VAL A 11 5.52 14.08 -1.29
C VAL A 11 6.09 12.73 -0.89
N TYR A 12 6.35 11.88 -1.87
CA TYR A 12 7.04 10.60 -1.75
C TYR A 12 7.93 10.39 -2.99
N ASP A 13 8.80 9.38 -2.99
CA ASP A 13 9.61 9.06 -4.16
C ASP A 13 8.83 8.14 -5.12
N PRO A 14 8.37 8.63 -6.30
CA PRO A 14 7.61 7.82 -7.25
C PRO A 14 8.47 6.80 -8.00
N ASN A 15 9.80 6.91 -7.91
CA ASN A 15 10.76 6.02 -8.58
C ASN A 15 11.08 4.78 -7.74
N LEU A 16 10.57 4.68 -6.51
CA LEU A 16 10.68 3.47 -5.72
C LEU A 16 10.13 2.27 -6.49
N PRO A 17 10.75 1.09 -6.35
CA PRO A 17 10.20 -0.11 -6.94
C PRO A 17 8.85 -0.43 -6.27
N VAL A 18 7.91 -0.94 -7.06
CA VAL A 18 6.60 -1.38 -6.54
C VAL A 18 6.79 -2.51 -5.53
N ILE A 19 7.72 -3.42 -5.83
CA ILE A 19 8.15 -4.52 -4.98
C ILE A 19 9.67 -4.39 -4.77
N ASP A 20 10.09 -4.34 -3.52
CA ASP A 20 11.49 -4.57 -3.16
C ASP A 20 11.79 -6.05 -3.32
N ARG A 21 12.53 -6.37 -4.39
CA ARG A 21 12.88 -7.75 -4.74
C ARG A 21 13.80 -8.40 -3.72
N GLU A 22 14.73 -7.67 -3.13
CA GLU A 22 15.60 -8.24 -2.10
C GLU A 22 14.78 -8.64 -0.89
N GLN A 23 13.82 -7.80 -0.47
CA GLN A 23 12.92 -8.13 0.63
C GLN A 23 11.99 -9.30 0.28
N PHE A 24 11.43 -9.32 -0.92
CA PHE A 24 10.61 -10.44 -1.40
C PHE A 24 11.40 -11.75 -1.41
N GLU A 25 12.61 -11.76 -1.98
CA GLU A 25 13.49 -12.93 -2.02
C GLU A 25 13.91 -13.39 -0.61
N MET A 26 14.14 -12.47 0.33
CA MET A 26 14.41 -12.83 1.73
C MET A 26 13.21 -13.50 2.41
N LEU A 27 11.98 -13.12 2.04
CA LEU A 27 10.77 -13.78 2.53
C LEU A 27 10.60 -15.17 1.90
N VAL A 28 10.94 -15.29 0.61
CA VAL A 28 11.00 -16.56 -0.13
C VAL A 28 12.30 -17.28 0.24
N MET A 29 12.44 -17.71 1.49
CA MET A 29 13.65 -18.39 1.96
C MET A 29 14.01 -19.58 1.04
N PRO A 30 15.21 -19.61 0.43
CA PRO A 30 15.59 -20.65 -0.54
C PRO A 30 15.60 -22.08 0.02
N ASP A 31 15.79 -22.22 1.35
CA ASP A 31 15.91 -23.52 2.02
C ASP A 31 14.54 -24.17 2.36
N GLU A 32 13.41 -23.47 2.18
CA GLU A 32 12.05 -23.98 2.46
C GLU A 32 11.28 -24.40 1.19
N GLY A 33 11.86 -24.20 -0.01
CA GLY A 33 11.26 -24.66 -1.27
C GLY A 33 9.82 -24.18 -1.46
N ASP A 34 8.90 -25.11 -1.76
CA ASP A 34 7.48 -24.81 -1.98
C ASP A 34 6.75 -24.29 -0.72
N GLU A 35 7.22 -24.61 0.50
CA GLU A 35 6.57 -24.22 1.77
C GLU A 35 6.68 -22.70 2.03
N GLY A 36 7.83 -22.10 1.70
CA GLY A 36 8.03 -20.65 1.84
C GLY A 36 7.12 -19.85 0.91
N LEU A 37 6.88 -20.37 -0.29
CA LEU A 37 6.03 -19.71 -1.28
C LEU A 37 4.53 -19.84 -0.94
N GLU A 38 4.11 -20.95 -0.33
CA GLU A 38 2.76 -21.09 0.24
C GLU A 38 2.53 -20.13 1.42
N LEU A 39 3.50 -20.00 2.33
CA LEU A 39 3.41 -19.05 3.45
C LEU A 39 3.21 -17.61 2.97
N ILE A 40 3.97 -17.18 1.96
CA ILE A 40 3.84 -15.82 1.43
C ILE A 40 2.49 -15.61 0.73
N ARG A 41 1.97 -16.63 0.03
CA ARG A 41 0.62 -16.57 -0.55
C ARG A 41 -0.44 -16.39 0.53
N ASP A 42 -0.30 -17.06 1.67
CA ASP A 42 -1.20 -16.91 2.80
C ASP A 42 -1.10 -15.51 3.43
N ILE A 43 0.12 -15.01 3.67
CA ILE A 43 0.34 -13.65 4.21
C ILE A 43 -0.23 -12.61 3.24
N PHE A 44 0.01 -12.75 1.95
CA PHE A 44 -0.54 -11.85 0.93
C PHE A 44 -2.07 -11.93 0.88
N GLY A 45 -2.65 -13.13 0.99
CA GLY A 45 -4.11 -13.30 1.05
C GLY A 45 -4.75 -12.66 2.28
N ILE A 46 -4.06 -12.63 3.42
CA ILE A 46 -4.49 -11.88 4.61
C ILE A 46 -4.40 -10.38 4.33
N PHE A 47 -3.26 -9.91 3.81
CA PHE A 47 -3.05 -8.50 3.46
C PHE A 47 -4.14 -7.97 2.52
N THR A 48 -4.46 -8.69 1.44
CA THR A 48 -5.46 -8.24 0.47
C THR A 48 -6.85 -8.21 1.09
N ARG A 49 -7.21 -9.22 1.90
CA ARG A 49 -8.51 -9.27 2.56
C ARG A 49 -8.70 -8.10 3.51
N GLU A 50 -7.72 -7.88 4.39
CA GLU A 50 -7.80 -6.78 5.35
C GLU A 50 -7.72 -5.41 4.67
N GLY A 51 -6.89 -5.27 3.63
CA GLY A 51 -6.79 -4.04 2.85
C GLY A 51 -8.08 -3.71 2.10
N ASP A 52 -8.70 -4.70 1.46
CA ASP A 52 -9.97 -4.55 0.74
C ASP A 52 -11.09 -4.12 1.70
N ASP A 53 -11.22 -4.80 2.84
CA ASP A 53 -12.21 -4.47 3.88
C ASP A 53 -12.06 -3.02 4.39
N LYS A 54 -10.82 -2.52 4.50
CA LYS A 54 -10.55 -1.13 4.91
C LYS A 54 -10.92 -0.14 3.80
N LEU A 55 -10.62 -0.47 2.55
CA LEU A 55 -10.85 0.40 1.39
C LEU A 55 -12.33 0.49 0.97
N GLU A 56 -13.21 -0.36 1.50
CA GLU A 56 -14.67 -0.21 1.33
C GLU A 56 -15.20 1.14 1.86
N GLN A 57 -14.60 1.66 2.93
CA GLN A 57 -15.04 2.91 3.57
C GLN A 57 -14.32 4.16 3.04
N LEU A 58 -13.33 3.97 2.15
CA LEU A 58 -12.45 5.05 1.68
C LEU A 58 -13.22 6.23 1.08
N ASP A 59 -14.21 5.95 0.23
CA ASP A 59 -14.96 7.01 -0.46
C ASP A 59 -15.76 7.85 0.54
N ALA A 60 -16.34 7.22 1.57
CA ALA A 60 -17.07 7.91 2.62
C ALA A 60 -16.13 8.76 3.50
N VAL A 61 -14.96 8.22 3.86
CA VAL A 61 -13.92 8.92 4.63
C VAL A 61 -13.42 10.16 3.87
N CYS A 62 -13.09 10.01 2.59
CA CYS A 62 -12.66 11.11 1.74
C CYS A 62 -13.77 12.15 1.55
N ALA A 63 -15.00 11.73 1.24
CA ALA A 63 -16.13 12.65 1.05
C ALA A 63 -16.48 13.45 2.33
N ALA A 64 -16.28 12.85 3.50
CA ALA A 64 -16.44 13.52 4.80
C ALA A 64 -15.23 14.42 5.17
N ASN A 65 -14.16 14.40 4.37
CA ASN A 65 -12.87 15.04 4.66
C ASN A 65 -12.30 14.61 6.03
N ASP A 66 -12.49 13.34 6.41
CA ASP A 66 -12.06 12.83 7.71
C ASP A 66 -10.57 12.45 7.68
N LEU A 67 -9.73 13.45 7.95
CA LEU A 67 -8.27 13.29 8.01
C LEU A 67 -7.84 12.22 9.02
N THR A 68 -8.56 12.11 10.13
CA THR A 68 -8.19 11.18 11.21
C THR A 68 -8.42 9.75 10.78
N GLU A 69 -9.57 9.47 10.18
CA GLU A 69 -9.89 8.13 9.73
C GLU A 69 -9.09 7.74 8.48
N LEU A 70 -8.87 8.67 7.54
CA LEU A 70 -7.99 8.42 6.40
C LEU A 70 -6.60 8.02 6.86
N ARG A 71 -6.01 8.78 7.80
CA ARG A 71 -4.69 8.47 8.34
C ARG A 71 -4.62 7.06 8.93
N LYS A 72 -5.61 6.65 9.74
CA LYS A 72 -5.64 5.29 10.33
C LYS A 72 -5.72 4.22 9.25
N LEU A 73 -6.53 4.45 8.23
CA LEU A 73 -6.68 3.54 7.10
C LEU A 73 -5.34 3.33 6.39
N VAL A 74 -4.68 4.41 5.98
CA VAL A 74 -3.40 4.31 5.26
C VAL A 74 -2.29 3.77 6.16
N HIS A 75 -2.27 4.11 7.45
CA HIS A 75 -1.31 3.58 8.43
C HIS A 75 -1.37 2.06 8.57
N PHE A 76 -2.59 1.54 8.70
CA PHE A 76 -2.81 0.11 8.81
C PHE A 76 -2.27 -0.63 7.59
N ILE A 77 -2.61 -0.17 6.39
CA ILE A 77 -2.17 -0.82 5.14
C ILE A 77 -0.65 -0.65 4.95
N ALA A 78 -0.08 0.52 5.27
CA ALA A 78 1.35 0.77 5.16
C ALA A 78 2.18 -0.16 6.06
N GLY A 79 1.69 -0.42 7.28
CA GLY A 79 2.33 -1.36 8.21
C GLY A 79 2.45 -2.77 7.61
N SER A 80 1.37 -3.28 7.05
CA SER A 80 1.36 -4.61 6.43
C SER A 80 2.11 -4.65 5.09
N ALA A 81 1.99 -3.60 4.27
CA ALA A 81 2.71 -3.45 3.00
C ALA A 81 4.23 -3.48 3.18
N GLY A 82 4.73 -2.85 4.25
CA GLY A 82 6.16 -2.85 4.58
C GLY A 82 6.71 -4.25 4.90
N ASN A 83 5.90 -5.16 5.46
CA ASN A 83 6.34 -6.53 5.73
C ASN A 83 6.43 -7.39 4.47
N LEU A 84 5.69 -7.04 3.43
CA LEU A 84 5.66 -7.73 2.13
C LEU A 84 6.64 -7.15 1.11
N GLY A 85 7.40 -6.10 1.45
CA GLY A 85 8.25 -5.41 0.49
C GLY A 85 7.48 -4.62 -0.57
N LEU A 86 6.24 -4.23 -0.31
CA LEU A 86 5.46 -3.32 -1.17
C LEU A 86 5.93 -1.86 -0.98
N SER A 87 7.18 -1.60 -1.38
CA SER A 87 7.94 -0.43 -0.98
C SER A 87 7.33 0.89 -1.42
N ARG A 88 6.85 0.98 -2.68
CA ARG A 88 6.22 2.21 -3.16
C ARG A 88 4.88 2.50 -2.50
N LEU A 89 4.03 1.48 -2.32
CA LEU A 89 2.75 1.62 -1.60
C LEU A 89 2.99 2.08 -0.16
N CYS A 90 3.94 1.44 0.53
CA CYS A 90 4.31 1.81 1.90
C CYS A 90 4.79 3.27 1.99
N ALA A 91 5.67 3.69 1.07
CA ALA A 91 6.17 5.07 1.01
C ALA A 91 5.05 6.08 0.72
N PHE A 92 4.17 5.77 -0.24
CA PHE A 92 3.04 6.62 -0.60
C PHE A 92 2.07 6.82 0.57
N TYR A 93 1.68 5.74 1.24
CA TYR A 93 0.75 5.81 2.37
C TYR A 93 1.36 6.51 3.59
N ARG A 94 2.64 6.27 3.89
CA ARG A 94 3.37 7.01 4.94
C ARG A 94 3.51 8.50 4.62
N ALA A 95 3.63 8.88 3.34
CA ALA A 95 3.62 10.28 2.95
C ALA A 95 2.27 10.95 3.20
N ILE A 96 1.16 10.23 2.99
CA ILE A 96 -0.18 10.70 3.36
C ILE A 96 -0.27 10.88 4.89
N GLU A 97 0.18 9.89 5.67
CA GLU A 97 0.23 10.01 7.14
C GLU A 97 1.01 11.25 7.58
N HIS A 98 2.22 11.42 7.05
CA HIS A 98 3.09 12.54 7.37
C HIS A 98 2.47 13.89 6.98
N ALA A 99 1.81 13.98 5.83
CA ALA A 99 1.18 15.21 5.38
C ALA A 99 -0.04 15.59 6.26
N ILE A 100 -0.77 14.60 6.76
CA ILE A 100 -1.86 14.80 7.73
C ILE A 100 -1.29 15.21 9.11
N ASP A 101 -0.26 14.49 9.58
CA ASP A 101 0.45 14.76 10.84
C ASP A 101 0.95 16.19 10.97
N ASN A 102 1.50 16.72 9.87
CA ASN A 102 2.11 18.03 9.84
C ASN A 102 1.15 19.12 9.35
N GLU A 103 -0.16 18.82 9.27
CA GLU A 103 -1.20 19.76 8.84
C GLU A 103 -0.96 20.37 7.44
N GLN A 104 -0.20 19.67 6.59
CA GLN A 104 0.14 20.07 5.22
C GLN A 104 -1.06 19.89 4.29
N VAL A 105 -1.86 18.84 4.55
CA VAL A 105 -3.11 18.56 3.84
C VAL A 105 -4.29 18.95 4.72
N ARG A 106 -5.26 19.66 4.13
CA ARG A 106 -6.51 20.06 4.80
C ARG A 106 -7.76 19.54 4.09
N ASP A 107 -7.59 19.01 2.88
CA ASP A 107 -8.65 18.50 2.03
C ASP A 107 -8.18 17.19 1.39
N VAL A 108 -8.88 16.11 1.72
CA VAL A 108 -8.62 14.75 1.22
C VAL A 108 -9.78 14.21 0.38
N SER A 109 -10.75 15.07 0.02
CA SER A 109 -11.93 14.66 -0.76
C SER A 109 -11.58 14.07 -2.12
N GLY A 110 -10.44 14.45 -2.71
CA GLY A 110 -9.93 13.90 -3.96
C GLY A 110 -8.94 12.73 -3.82
N PHE A 111 -8.71 12.19 -2.62
CA PHE A 111 -7.62 11.22 -2.41
C PHE A 111 -8.02 9.78 -2.77
N ALA A 112 -9.31 9.46 -2.79
CA ALA A 112 -9.80 8.09 -2.89
C ALA A 112 -9.26 7.33 -4.11
N ASP A 113 -9.30 7.95 -5.30
CA ASP A 113 -8.85 7.32 -6.55
C ASP A 113 -7.34 7.01 -6.52
N ALA A 114 -6.52 7.93 -6.01
CA ALA A 114 -5.07 7.75 -5.92
C ALA A 114 -4.70 6.66 -4.91
N VAL A 115 -5.34 6.66 -3.74
CA VAL A 115 -5.18 5.64 -2.69
C VAL A 115 -5.53 4.25 -3.25
N ARG A 116 -6.71 4.13 -3.86
CA ARG A 116 -7.17 2.86 -4.46
C ARG A 116 -6.28 2.39 -5.61
N SER A 117 -5.82 3.31 -6.46
CA SER A 117 -5.00 2.98 -7.63
C SER A 117 -3.62 2.44 -7.23
N GLU A 118 -2.94 3.07 -6.27
CA GLU A 118 -1.62 2.56 -5.83
C GLU A 118 -1.74 1.20 -5.15
N TYR A 119 -2.77 1.00 -4.33
CA TYR A 119 -3.03 -0.31 -3.71
C TYR A 119 -3.32 -1.40 -4.74
N ALA A 120 -4.22 -1.13 -5.70
CA ALA A 120 -4.55 -2.09 -6.75
C ALA A 120 -3.32 -2.48 -7.58
N LEU A 121 -2.49 -1.49 -7.92
CA LEU A 121 -1.24 -1.71 -8.65
C LEU A 121 -0.24 -2.55 -7.84
N ALA A 122 -0.08 -2.27 -6.55
CA ALA A 122 0.81 -3.03 -5.68
C ALA A 122 0.38 -4.50 -5.59
N CYS A 123 -0.93 -4.74 -5.42
CA CYS A 123 -1.51 -6.08 -5.40
C CYS A 123 -1.32 -6.82 -6.73
N GLU A 124 -1.54 -6.14 -7.87
CA GLU A 124 -1.37 -6.74 -9.19
C GLU A 124 0.10 -7.12 -9.44
N ALA A 125 1.04 -6.22 -9.12
CA ALA A 125 2.46 -6.49 -9.25
C ALA A 125 2.89 -7.67 -8.37
N TYR A 126 2.48 -7.69 -7.10
CA TYR A 126 2.86 -8.75 -6.16
C TYR A 126 2.33 -10.11 -6.59
N LYS A 127 1.09 -10.14 -7.08
CA LYS A 127 0.50 -11.36 -7.64
C LYS A 127 1.25 -11.86 -8.87
N ALA A 128 1.73 -10.96 -9.72
CA ALA A 128 2.53 -11.35 -10.89
C ALA A 128 3.88 -11.95 -10.47
N GLU A 129 4.53 -11.40 -9.44
CA GLU A 129 5.80 -11.94 -8.90
C GLU A 129 5.60 -13.32 -8.24
N LEU A 130 4.47 -13.58 -7.58
CA LEU A 130 4.14 -14.90 -7.04
C LEU A 130 3.88 -15.99 -8.10
N LEU A 131 3.74 -15.59 -9.37
CA LEU A 131 3.46 -16.47 -10.51
C LEU A 131 4.62 -16.57 -11.51
N SER A 132 5.67 -15.77 -11.34
CA SER A 132 6.86 -15.74 -12.21
C SER A 132 7.81 -16.89 -11.88
#